data_AF-A0A1Z9MYW4-F1
#
_entry.id   AF-A0A1Z9MYW4-F1
#
_cell.length_a   1.000
_cell.length_b   1.000
_cell.length_c   1.000
_cell.angle_alpha   90.00
_cell.angle_beta   90.00
_cell.angle_gamma   90.00
#
_symmetry.space_group_name_H-M   'P 1'
#
loop_
_entity.id
_entity.type
_entity.pdbx_description
1 polymer ?
#
loop_
_entity_poly.entity_id
_entity_poly.type
_entity_poly.pdbx_seq_one_letter_code
_entity_poly.pdbx_strand_id
1 'polypeptide(L)'
;MLKIFFLYILIFFQFKDIISKEIPSKLCYKRGVEVILPYEFAVSEIKKNSSFSEEVIKKELRNYKKMFEKSFFGLNLYESSGCSKARLSEYLECLIETDGKDCKIYYTQMRLVD
;
A
#
# COMPACT_ATOMS: atom_id res chain seq x y z
N MET A 1 31.84 38.62 -2.67
CA MET A 1 31.11 37.84 -3.71
C MET A 1 30.86 36.39 -3.30
N LEU A 2 31.83 35.68 -2.71
CA LEU A 2 31.66 34.29 -2.22
C LEU A 2 30.56 34.11 -1.16
N LYS A 3 30.39 35.08 -0.25
CA LYS A 3 29.33 35.05 0.79
C LYS A 3 27.90 35.13 0.22
N ILE A 4 27.73 35.80 -0.92
CA ILE A 4 26.42 35.92 -1.59
C ILE A 4 26.07 34.60 -2.27
N PHE A 5 27.07 33.93 -2.87
CA PHE A 5 26.91 32.61 -3.48
C PHE A 5 26.47 31.53 -2.47
N PHE A 6 27.06 31.54 -1.27
CA PHE A 6 26.62 30.65 -0.17
C PHE A 6 25.19 30.92 0.30
N LEU A 7 24.75 32.19 0.28
CA LEU A 7 23.38 32.56 0.62
C LEU A 7 22.38 31.99 -0.39
N TYR A 8 22.70 32.05 -1.69
CA TYR A 8 21.85 31.47 -2.75
C TYR A 8 21.77 29.94 -2.66
N ILE A 9 22.87 29.26 -2.32
CA ILE A 9 22.88 27.81 -2.11
C ILE A 9 21.98 27.42 -0.93
N LEU A 10 22.06 28.15 0.20
CA LEU A 10 21.22 27.89 1.37
C LEU A 10 19.73 28.08 1.07
N ILE A 11 19.37 29.09 0.26
CA ILE A 11 17.98 29.29 -0.19
C ILE A 11 17.53 28.14 -1.11
N PHE A 12 18.40 27.66 -2.02
CA PHE A 12 18.06 26.55 -2.92
C PHE A 12 17.84 25.22 -2.19
N PHE A 13 18.54 24.97 -1.07
CA PHE A 13 18.32 23.77 -0.26
C PHE A 13 16.99 23.79 0.53
N GLN A 14 16.46 24.96 0.87
CA GLN A 14 15.17 25.04 1.58
C GLN A 14 13.94 24.70 0.72
N PHE A 15 14.09 24.67 -0.62
CA PHE A 15 13.00 24.33 -1.54
C PHE A 15 12.92 22.84 -1.89
N LYS A 16 13.86 22.00 -1.43
CA LYS A 16 13.77 20.54 -1.68
C LYS A 16 12.70 19.84 -0.85
N ASP A 17 12.26 20.45 0.24
CA ASP A 17 11.25 19.89 1.14
C ASP A 17 9.80 20.26 0.76
N ILE A 18 9.54 20.58 -0.51
CA ILE A 18 8.21 20.34 -1.12
C ILE A 18 8.10 18.82 -1.35
N ILE A 19 8.21 18.08 -0.26
CA ILE A 19 7.82 16.68 -0.17
C ILE A 19 6.32 16.75 -0.37
N SER A 20 5.88 16.33 -1.55
CA SER A 20 4.47 16.21 -1.86
C SER A 20 3.84 15.38 -0.74
N LYS A 21 2.90 16.00 -0.04
CA LYS A 21 2.18 15.36 1.05
C LYS A 21 1.00 14.68 0.40
N GLU A 22 1.14 13.39 0.11
CA GLU A 22 0.05 12.53 -0.38
C GLU A 22 -1.27 12.82 0.37
N ILE A 23 -2.28 13.33 -0.34
CA ILE A 23 -3.58 13.76 0.23
C ILE A 23 -4.53 12.56 0.33
N PRO A 24 -5.22 12.35 1.47
CA PRO A 24 -6.27 11.34 1.58
C PRO A 24 -7.34 11.53 0.52
N SER A 25 -7.70 10.44 -0.18
CA SER A 25 -8.63 10.50 -1.32
C SER A 25 -9.84 9.60 -1.09
N LYS A 26 -11.04 10.18 -1.10
CA LYS A 26 -12.30 9.42 -1.04
C LYS A 26 -12.42 8.42 -2.18
N LEU A 27 -11.88 8.75 -3.36
CA LEU A 27 -11.81 7.84 -4.49
C LEU A 27 -10.87 6.68 -4.21
N CYS A 28 -9.66 6.94 -3.69
CA CYS A 28 -8.71 5.87 -3.36
C CYS A 28 -9.15 4.99 -2.20
N TYR A 29 -9.85 5.57 -1.24
CA TYR A 29 -10.53 4.78 -0.22
C TYR A 29 -11.55 3.81 -0.84
N LYS A 30 -12.43 4.31 -1.72
CA LYS A 30 -13.42 3.47 -2.41
C LYS A 30 -12.75 2.38 -3.26
N ARG A 31 -11.76 2.74 -4.10
CA ARG A 31 -11.02 1.76 -4.92
C ARG A 31 -10.24 0.77 -4.06
N GLY A 32 -9.66 1.24 -2.95
CA GLY A 32 -8.97 0.41 -1.98
C GLY A 32 -9.89 -0.66 -1.42
N VAL A 33 -11.12 -0.30 -1.02
CA VAL A 33 -12.15 -1.26 -0.56
C VAL A 33 -12.48 -2.30 -1.64
N GLU A 34 -12.64 -1.89 -2.89
CA GLU A 34 -12.93 -2.79 -4.02
C GLU A 34 -11.82 -3.84 -4.23
N VAL A 35 -10.58 -3.53 -3.86
CA VAL A 35 -9.45 -4.47 -3.93
C VAL A 35 -9.27 -5.27 -2.63
N ILE A 36 -9.40 -4.62 -1.49
CA ILE A 36 -9.09 -5.19 -0.18
C ILE A 36 -10.09 -6.27 0.23
N LEU A 37 -11.38 -6.06 0.04
CA LEU A 37 -12.39 -7.01 0.49
C LEU A 37 -12.23 -8.41 -0.16
N PRO A 38 -12.05 -8.52 -1.50
CA PRO A 38 -11.75 -9.81 -2.12
C PRO A 38 -10.46 -10.46 -1.60
N TYR A 39 -9.43 -9.65 -1.31
CA TYR A 39 -8.18 -10.14 -0.77
C TYR A 39 -8.33 -10.69 0.65
N GLU A 40 -8.97 -9.93 1.54
CA GLU A 40 -9.27 -10.35 2.92
C GLU A 40 -10.08 -11.66 2.95
N PHE A 41 -11.07 -11.76 2.08
CA PHE A 41 -11.87 -12.98 1.94
C PHE A 41 -10.99 -14.18 1.59
N ALA A 42 -10.15 -14.08 0.56
CA ALA A 42 -9.27 -15.17 0.16
C ALA A 42 -8.23 -15.52 1.22
N VAL A 43 -7.66 -14.52 1.91
CA VAL A 43 -6.74 -14.74 3.04
C VAL A 43 -7.43 -15.52 4.16
N SER A 44 -8.68 -15.17 4.48
CA SER A 44 -9.47 -15.90 5.48
C SER A 44 -9.69 -17.36 5.07
N GLU A 45 -10.05 -17.61 3.81
CA GLU A 45 -10.26 -18.97 3.30
C GLU A 45 -8.97 -19.81 3.33
N ILE A 46 -7.82 -19.25 2.93
CA ILE A 46 -6.52 -19.94 3.01
C ILE A 46 -6.20 -20.29 4.47
N LYS A 47 -6.42 -19.36 5.41
CA LYS A 47 -6.17 -19.57 6.85
C LYS A 47 -7.10 -20.61 7.48
N LYS A 48 -8.32 -20.79 6.96
CA LYS A 48 -9.27 -21.81 7.44
C LYS A 48 -8.87 -23.23 7.08
N ASN A 49 -7.90 -23.42 6.19
CA ASN A 49 -7.44 -24.75 5.80
C ASN A 49 -6.64 -25.41 6.93
N SER A 50 -7.34 -26.09 7.83
CA SER A 50 -6.81 -26.71 9.05
C SER A 50 -5.86 -27.89 8.81
N SER A 51 -5.67 -28.30 7.56
CA SER A 51 -4.79 -29.41 7.20
C SER A 51 -3.31 -29.01 7.07
N PHE A 52 -3.00 -27.71 7.06
CA PHE A 52 -1.66 -27.19 6.85
C PHE A 52 -1.01 -26.65 8.13
N SER A 53 0.32 -26.75 8.22
CA SER A 53 1.08 -26.06 9.25
C SER A 53 1.10 -24.55 9.00
N GLU A 54 1.35 -23.76 10.04
CA GLU A 54 1.40 -22.29 9.93
C GLU A 54 2.41 -21.81 8.88
N GLU A 55 3.55 -22.49 8.76
CA GLU A 55 4.57 -22.17 7.75
C GLU A 55 4.07 -22.39 6.32
N VAL A 56 3.33 -23.48 6.09
CA VAL A 56 2.72 -23.78 4.79
C VAL A 56 1.65 -22.74 4.46
N ILE A 57 0.79 -22.38 5.43
CA ILE A 57 -0.22 -21.32 5.28
C ILE A 57 0.46 -19.99 4.92
N LYS A 58 1.52 -19.57 5.63
CA LYS A 58 2.24 -18.33 5.32
C LYS A 58 2.85 -18.34 3.93
N LYS A 59 3.43 -19.46 3.51
CA LYS A 59 3.98 -19.61 2.15
C LYS A 59 2.88 -19.48 1.09
N GLU A 60 1.73 -20.10 1.32
CA GLU A 60 0.58 -20.02 0.42
C GLU A 60 0.03 -18.60 0.34
N LEU A 61 -0.12 -17.91 1.47
CA LEU A 61 -0.54 -16.50 1.53
C LEU A 61 0.42 -15.59 0.76
N ARG A 62 1.74 -15.75 0.93
CA ARG A 62 2.74 -14.96 0.19
C ARG A 62 2.70 -15.23 -1.32
N ASN A 63 2.46 -16.47 -1.73
CA ASN A 63 2.25 -16.81 -3.13
C ASN A 63 0.95 -16.18 -3.68
N TYR A 64 -0.13 -16.26 -2.91
CA TYR A 64 -1.41 -15.64 -3.24
C TYR A 64 -1.26 -14.13 -3.41
N LYS A 65 -0.56 -13.43 -2.51
CA LYS A 65 -0.26 -11.99 -2.64
C LYS A 65 0.40 -11.68 -3.98
N LYS A 66 1.47 -12.40 -4.34
CA LYS A 66 2.18 -12.19 -5.61
C LYS A 66 1.29 -12.40 -6.83
N MET A 67 0.42 -13.42 -6.79
CA MET A 67 -0.53 -13.63 -7.88
C MET A 67 -1.57 -12.51 -7.93
N PHE A 68 -2.15 -12.16 -6.78
CA PHE A 68 -3.16 -11.13 -6.65
C PHE A 68 -2.66 -9.78 -7.17
N GLU A 69 -1.47 -9.34 -6.75
CA GLU A 69 -0.81 -8.11 -7.21
C GLU A 69 -0.53 -8.10 -8.72
N LYS A 70 -0.44 -9.27 -9.36
CA LYS A 70 -0.16 -9.40 -10.79
C LYS A 70 -1.41 -9.51 -11.65
N SER A 71 -2.46 -10.18 -11.16
CA SER A 71 -3.59 -10.62 -11.99
C SER A 71 -4.95 -10.06 -11.59
N PHE A 72 -5.07 -9.42 -10.43
CA PHE A 72 -6.36 -8.90 -9.99
C PHE A 72 -6.77 -7.65 -10.80
N PHE A 73 -7.81 -7.78 -11.61
CA PHE A 73 -8.30 -6.70 -12.49
C PHE A 73 -8.61 -5.40 -11.75
N GLY A 74 -9.11 -5.47 -10.52
CA GLY A 74 -9.41 -4.28 -9.71
C GLY A 74 -8.18 -3.40 -9.41
N LEU A 75 -6.96 -3.95 -9.50
CA LEU A 75 -5.73 -3.16 -9.38
C LEU A 75 -5.59 -2.16 -10.53
N ASN A 76 -5.97 -2.51 -11.75
CA ASN A 76 -5.93 -1.57 -12.88
C ASN A 76 -6.82 -0.34 -12.63
N LEU A 77 -7.99 -0.55 -12.02
CA LEU A 77 -8.92 0.53 -11.66
C LEU A 77 -8.39 1.38 -10.50
N TYR A 78 -7.76 0.74 -9.52
CA TYR A 78 -7.11 1.41 -8.41
C TYR A 78 -5.96 2.32 -8.89
N GLU A 79 -5.09 1.78 -9.75
CA GLU A 79 -3.94 2.48 -10.31
C GLU A 79 -4.32 3.61 -11.26
N SER A 80 -5.27 3.36 -12.17
CA SER A 80 -5.76 4.40 -13.09
C SER A 80 -6.51 5.53 -12.39
N SER A 81 -6.98 5.30 -11.16
CA SER A 81 -7.54 6.34 -10.29
C SER A 81 -6.45 7.17 -9.58
N GLY A 82 -5.17 6.93 -9.89
CA GLY A 82 -4.01 7.60 -9.32
C GLY A 82 -3.67 7.15 -7.90
N CYS A 83 -4.16 6.01 -7.44
CA CYS A 83 -4.01 5.60 -6.04
C CYS A 83 -2.68 4.91 -5.74
N SER A 84 -2.17 5.11 -4.52
CA SER A 84 -0.85 4.65 -4.09
C SER A 84 -0.75 3.12 -4.04
N LYS A 85 -0.03 2.54 -5.00
CA LYS A 85 0.26 1.09 -5.04
C LYS A 85 1.06 0.65 -3.82
N ALA A 86 2.01 1.47 -3.37
CA ALA A 86 2.84 1.18 -2.22
C ALA A 86 1.99 0.99 -0.96
N ARG A 87 1.04 1.91 -0.71
CA ARG A 87 0.15 1.81 0.45
C ARG A 87 -0.78 0.60 0.39
N LEU A 88 -1.27 0.26 -0.79
CA LEU A 88 -2.04 -0.95 -0.98
C LEU A 88 -1.18 -2.19 -0.67
N SER A 89 0.02 -2.29 -1.24
CA SER A 89 0.91 -3.43 -1.03
C SER A 89 1.33 -3.58 0.44
N GLU A 90 1.60 -2.48 1.14
CA GLU A 90 1.88 -2.46 2.59
C GLU A 90 0.71 -3.05 3.39
N TYR A 91 -0.52 -2.66 3.05
CA TYR A 91 -1.72 -3.22 3.68
C TYR A 91 -1.84 -4.73 3.43
N LEU A 92 -1.66 -5.18 2.18
CA LEU A 92 -1.74 -6.60 1.82
C LEU A 92 -0.69 -7.43 2.55
N GLU A 93 0.54 -6.92 2.64
CA GLU A 93 1.64 -7.55 3.38
C GLU A 93 1.32 -7.64 4.89
N CYS A 94 0.83 -6.55 5.47
CA CYS A 94 0.44 -6.50 6.88
C CYS A 94 -0.59 -7.59 7.22
N LEU A 95 -1.60 -7.78 6.36
CA LEU A 95 -2.65 -8.77 6.58
C LEU A 95 -2.11 -10.22 6.68
N ILE A 96 -1.03 -10.51 5.95
CA ILE A 96 -0.35 -11.82 5.99
C ILE A 96 0.51 -11.93 7.24
N GLU A 97 1.37 -10.93 7.49
CA GLU A 97 2.43 -11.04 8.49
C GLU A 97 1.94 -10.82 9.93
N THR A 98 0.87 -10.05 10.13
CA THR A 98 0.35 -9.72 11.47
C THR A 98 -1.04 -10.30 11.76
N ASP A 99 -1.55 -11.15 10.87
CA ASP A 99 -2.94 -11.65 10.94
C ASP A 99 -3.98 -10.52 10.97
N GLY A 100 -3.67 -9.40 10.30
CA GLY A 100 -4.56 -8.23 10.26
C GLY A 100 -4.48 -7.32 11.49
N LYS A 101 -3.65 -7.67 12.48
CA LYS A 101 -3.42 -6.82 13.66
C LYS A 101 -2.77 -5.52 13.23
N ASP A 102 -3.40 -4.40 13.61
CA ASP A 102 -2.94 -3.03 13.37
C ASP A 102 -2.83 -2.58 11.89
N CYS A 103 -3.33 -3.38 10.94
CA CYS A 103 -3.28 -3.03 9.51
C CYS A 103 -4.23 -1.90 9.10
N LYS A 104 -5.17 -1.54 9.99
CA LYS A 104 -6.19 -0.51 9.74
C LYS A 104 -5.58 0.86 9.42
N ILE A 105 -4.37 1.15 9.92
CA ILE A 105 -3.68 2.41 9.63
C ILE A 105 -3.49 2.60 8.12
N TYR A 106 -3.01 1.57 7.41
CA TYR A 106 -2.78 1.61 5.96
C TYR A 106 -4.09 1.78 5.19
N TYR A 107 -5.15 1.12 5.65
CA TYR A 107 -6.50 1.24 5.08
C TYR A 107 -7.08 2.65 5.22
N THR A 108 -6.94 3.27 6.39
CA THR A 108 -7.41 4.65 6.62
C THR A 108 -6.57 5.71 5.91
N GLN A 109 -5.39 5.33 5.43
CA GLN A 109 -4.44 6.19 4.75
C GLN A 109 -4.42 5.98 3.23
N MET A 110 -5.41 5.30 2.64
CA MET A 110 -5.49 5.16 1.18
C MET A 110 -5.54 6.54 0.51
N ARG A 111 -4.59 6.77 -0.39
CA ARG A 111 -4.22 8.11 -0.88
C ARG A 111 -3.77 8.05 -2.34
N LEU A 112 -3.75 9.21 -2.99
CA LEU A 112 -3.23 9.36 -4.35
C LEU A 112 -1.69 9.26 -4.35
N VAL A 113 -1.11 8.76 -5.44
CA VAL A 113 0.32 8.88 -5.77
C VAL A 113 0.57 10.35 -6.11
N ASP A 114 1.64 10.92 -5.55
CA ASP A 114 2.14 12.23 -5.95
C ASP A 114 2.75 12.22 -7.36
#